data_AF-A0A842NIX6-F1
#
_entry.id   AF-A0A842NIX6-F1
#
_cell.length_a   1.000
_cell.length_b   1.000
_cell.length_c   1.000
_cell.angle_alpha   90.00
_cell.angle_beta   90.00
_cell.angle_gamma   90.00
#
_symmetry.space_group_name_H-M   'P 1'
#
loop_
_entity.id
_entity.type
_entity.pdbx_description
1 polymer ?
#
loop_
_entity_poly.entity_id
_entity_poly.type
_entity_poly.pdbx_seq_one_letter_code
_entity_poly.pdbx_strand_id
1 'polypeptide(L)' 'MTTLKEVYKCEICGNIVEVIHASGGTLVCCGQPMKIQEGKNSEEGKSLSREP' A
#
# COMPACT_ATOMS: atom_id res chain seq x y z
N MET A 1 1.25 -6.72 12.51
CA MET A 1 2.71 -6.75 12.34
C MET A 1 3.02 -6.34 10.93
N THR A 2 3.84 -5.30 10.77
CA THR A 2 4.38 -4.85 9.49
C THR A 2 5.78 -5.40 9.30
N THR A 3 6.11 -5.80 8.07
CA THR A 3 7.47 -6.23 7.71
C THR A 3 8.13 -5.23 6.75
N LEU A 4 9.46 -5.19 6.75
CA LEU A 4 10.24 -4.24 5.94
C LEU A 4 9.96 -4.43 4.44
N LYS A 5 9.83 -3.31 3.71
CA LYS A 5 9.56 -3.24 2.26
C LYS A 5 8.17 -3.72 1.83
N GLU A 6 7.28 -4.01 2.77
CA GLU A 6 5.86 -4.21 2.42
C GLU A 6 5.23 -2.90 1.98
N VAL A 7 4.38 -2.98 0.96
CA VAL A 7 3.60 -1.85 0.47
C VAL A 7 2.16 -2.02 0.93
N TYR A 8 1.58 -0.97 1.50
CA TYR A 8 0.20 -0.96 1.97
C TYR A 8 -0.60 0.10 1.23
N LYS A 9 -1.84 -0.23 0.87
CA LYS A 9 -2.78 0.70 0.24
C LYS A 9 -4.05 0.84 1.08
N CYS A 10 -4.53 2.07 1.25
CA CYS A 10 -5.87 2.34 1.74
C CYS A 10 -6.88 2.20 0.59
N GLU A 11 -7.86 1.30 0.72
CA GLU A 11 -8.89 1.10 -0.29
C GLU A 11 -9.96 2.23 -0.30
N ILE A 12 -9.97 3.12 0.70
CA ILE A 12 -10.88 4.27 0.77
C ILE A 12 -10.31 5.49 0.05
N CYS A 13 -9.18 6.03 0.54
CA CYS A 13 -8.61 7.29 0.02
C CYS A 13 -7.51 7.08 -1.04
N GLY A 14 -7.04 5.84 -1.23
CA GLY A 14 -5.99 5.53 -2.19
C GLY A 14 -4.56 5.77 -1.71
N ASN A 15 -4.33 6.19 -0.46
CA ASN A 15 -2.98 6.37 0.09
C ASN A 15 -2.15 5.08 0.01
N ILE A 16 -0.91 5.19 -0.47
CA ILE A 16 0.05 4.08 -0.57
C ILE A 16 1.28 4.44 0.24
N VAL A 17 1.73 3.52 1.09
CA VAL A 17 2.92 3.68 1.94
C VAL A 17 3.77 2.42 1.91
N GLU A 18 5.10 2.59 1.97
CA GLU A 18 6.07 1.51 2.10
C GLU A 18 6.61 1.47 3.54
N VAL A 19 6.76 0.26 4.08
CA VAL A 19 7.31 0.06 5.42
C VAL A 19 8.84 0.16 5.40
N ILE A 20 9.37 1.27 5.89
CA ILE A 20 10.82 1.48 6.08
C ILE A 20 11.34 1.01 7.45
N HIS A 21 10.44 0.71 8.39
CA HIS A 21 10.76 0.17 9.71
C HIS A 21 9.66 -0.80 10.16
N ALA A 22 10.02 -2.05 10.43
CA ALA A 22 9.08 -3.07 10.87
C ALA A 22 8.56 -2.77 12.28
N SER A 23 7.27 -3.05 12.53
CA SER A 23 6.64 -2.85 13.83
C SER A 23 5.61 -3.95 14.11
N GLY A 24 5.31 -4.20 15.38
CA GLY A 24 4.26 -5.15 15.76
C GLY A 24 2.83 -4.71 15.40
N GLY A 25 2.63 -3.42 15.11
CA GLY A 25 1.32 -2.82 14.89
C GLY A 25 0.65 -3.16 13.55
N THR A 26 -0.57 -2.64 13.38
CA THR A 26 -1.35 -2.69 12.13
C THR A 26 -1.52 -1.28 11.61
N LEU A 27 -1.24 -1.05 10.32
CA LEU A 27 -1.44 0.26 9.70
C LEU A 27 -2.93 0.52 9.50
N VAL A 28 -3.41 1.66 9.99
CA VAL A 28 -4.81 2.09 9.89
C VAL A 28 -4.87 3.41 9.15
N CYS A 29 -5.73 3.49 8.14
CA CYS A 29 -6.01 4.71 7.40
C CYS A 29 -7.53 4.82 7.18
N CYS A 30 -8.10 6.01 7.33
CA CYS A 30 -9.55 6.25 7.25
C CYS A 30 -10.39 5.37 8.21
N GLY A 31 -9.83 5.00 9.37
CA GLY A 31 -10.51 4.19 10.38
C GLY A 31 -10.54 2.68 10.09
N GLN A 32 -9.84 2.21 9.05
CA GLN A 32 -9.77 0.79 8.70
C GLN A 32 -8.32 0.31 8.53
N PRO A 33 -8.03 -0.98 8.79
CA PRO A 33 -6.73 -1.57 8.46
C PRO A 33 -6.41 -1.42 6.97
N MET A 34 -5.19 -0.98 6.66
CA MET A 34 -4.71 -0.91 5.28
C MET A 34 -4.45 -2.31 4.70
N LYS A 35 -4.51 -2.44 3.37
CA LYS A 35 -4.32 -3.71 2.67
C LYS A 35 -2.91 -3.84 2.10
N ILE A 36 -2.23 -4.93 2.45
CA ILE A 36 -0.93 -5.27 1.87
C ILE A 36 -1.06 -5.50 0.36
N GLN A 37 -0.16 -4.91 -0.41
CA GLN A 37 -0.05 -5.11 -1.85
C GLN A 37 1.02 -6.18 -2.08
N GLU A 38 0.59 -7.40 -2.37
CA GLU A 38 1.52 -8.45 -2.80
C GLU A 38 2.05 -8.05 -4.18
N GLY A 39 3.37 -7.95 -4.31
CA GLY A 39 4.02 -7.62 -5.57
C GLY A 39 3.70 -8.67 -6.62
N LYS A 40 2.70 -8.40 -7.46
CA LYS A 40 2.46 -9.17 -8.68
C LYS A 40 3.50 -8.72 -9.69
N ASN A 41 4.42 -9.62 -10.03
CA ASN A 41 5.39 -9.42 -11.11
C ASN A 41 4.67 -9.57 -12.47
N SER A 42 3.74 -8.67 -12.75
CA SER A 42 2.96 -8.64 -13.98
C SER A 42 3.34 -7.38 -14.73
N GLU A 43 3.78 -7.55 -15.97
CA GLU A 43 4.17 -6.53 -16.95
C GLU A 43 2.99 -5.63 -17.40
N GLU A 44 2.18 -5.16 -16.47
CA GLU A 44 1.08 -4.23 -16.73
C GLU A 44 1.34 -2.94 -15.95
N GLY A 45 2.27 -2.14 -16.50
CA GLY A 45 2.31 -0.70 -16.27
C GLY A 45 1.03 -0.06 -16.81
N LYS A 46 -0.08 -0.25 -16.10
CA LYS A 46 -1.35 0.40 -16.42
C LYS A 46 -1.25 1.86 -16.02
N SER A 47 -0.83 2.66 -16.99
CA SER A 47 -1.22 4.06 -17.20
C SER A 47 -2.04 4.68 -16.06
N LEU A 48 -1.38 5.35 -15.11
CA LEU A 48 -1.99 6.55 -14.58
C LEU A 48 -1.84 7.60 -15.68
N SER A 49 -2.85 7.66 -16.54
CA SER A 49 -3.22 8.89 -17.22
C SER A 49 -3.17 10.01 -16.19
N ARG A 50 -2.20 10.91 -16.36
CA ARG A 50 -2.31 12.27 -15.86
C ARG A 50 -3.61 12.82 -16.43
N GLU A 51 -4.67 12.79 -15.64
CA GLU A 51 -5.79 13.69 -15.87
C GLU A 51 -5.41 15.04 -15.22
N PRO A 52 -5.64 16.16 -15.92
CA PRO A 52 -5.09 17.47 -15.63
C PRO A 52 -5.62 18.11 -14.34
#